data_AF-A0A7C3NT52-F1
#
_entry.id   AF-A0A7C3NT52-F1
#
_cell.length_a   1.000
_cell.length_b   1.000
_cell.length_c   1.000
_cell.angle_alpha   90.00
_cell.angle_beta   90.00
_cell.angle_gamma   90.00
#
_symmetry.space_group_name_H-M   'P 1'
#
loop_
_entity.id
_entity.type
_entity.pdbx_description
1 polymer ?
#
loop_
_entity_poly.entity_id
_entity_poly.type
_entity_poly.pdbx_seq_one_letter_code
_entity_poly.pdbx_strand_id
1 'polypeptide(L)'
;MNTVLGGLATGLAFGFVLHRGGLTRYSRIMGTLLMQDLKAMKFMLTATAVAALGLGLADLAGMTALAPRVNAYFGLGHFAGGVIFGVGMALGGF
;
A
#
# COMPACT_ATOMS: atom_id res chain seq x y z
N MET A 1 -2.72 24.12 12.04
CA MET A 1 -2.55 23.99 10.58
C MET A 1 -1.56 22.86 10.31
N ASN A 2 -1.86 21.80 9.58
CA ASN A 2 -3.09 21.43 8.88
C ASN A 2 -2.97 19.92 8.61
N THR A 3 -3.54 19.03 9.45
CA THR A 3 -3.51 17.57 9.21
C THR A 3 -4.01 17.23 7.80
N VAL A 4 -4.92 18.05 7.28
CA VAL A 4 -5.39 18.04 5.89
C VAL A 4 -4.28 18.36 4.87
N LEU A 5 -3.45 19.40 5.07
CA LEU A 5 -2.34 19.69 4.14
C LEU A 5 -1.23 18.65 4.24
N GLY A 6 -0.96 18.14 5.44
CA GLY A 6 -0.02 17.03 5.63
C GLY A 6 -0.51 15.79 4.87
N GLY A 7 -1.77 15.42 5.03
CA GLY A 7 -2.40 14.33 4.28
C GLY A 7 -2.36 14.55 2.77
N LEU A 8 -2.67 15.77 2.30
CA LEU A 8 -2.62 16.15 0.89
C LEU A 8 -1.20 16.03 0.32
N ALA A 9 -0.20 16.58 1.01
CA ALA A 9 1.20 16.51 0.59
C ALA A 9 1.69 15.05 0.52
N THR A 10 1.33 14.24 1.51
CA THR A 10 1.70 12.81 1.55
C THR A 10 0.99 12.03 0.43
N GLY A 11 -0.29 12.32 0.18
CA GLY A 11 -1.08 11.73 -0.90
C GLY A 11 -0.54 12.09 -2.29
N LEU A 12 -0.16 13.35 -2.51
CA LEU A 12 0.48 13.80 -3.75
C LEU A 12 1.83 13.13 -3.97
N ALA A 13 2.67 13.05 -2.93
CA ALA A 13 3.95 12.36 -3.00
C ALA A 13 3.76 10.87 -3.32
N PHE A 14 2.84 10.19 -2.64
CA PHE A 14 2.50 8.79 -2.88
C PHE A 14 2.01 8.57 -4.31
N GLY A 15 1.04 9.38 -4.77
CA GLY A 15 0.51 9.30 -6.13
C GLY A 15 1.58 9.56 -7.19
N PHE A 16 2.47 10.52 -6.97
CA PHE A 16 3.61 10.79 -7.85
C PHE A 16 4.55 9.58 -7.97
N VAL A 17 4.89 8.95 -6.85
CA VAL A 17 5.74 7.75 -6.84
C VAL A 17 5.06 6.58 -7.57
N LEU A 18 3.76 6.36 -7.35
CA LEU A 18 3.00 5.32 -8.08
C LEU A 18 2.97 5.57 -9.58
N HIS A 19 2.71 6.82 -9.98
CA HIS A 19 2.68 7.22 -11.38
C HIS A 19 4.06 7.03 -12.04
N ARG A 20 5.14 7.43 -11.36
CA ARG A 20 6.51 7.25 -11.87
C ARG A 20 6.95 5.78 -11.88
N GLY A 21 6.46 4.97 -10.95
CA GLY A 21 6.64 3.51 -10.94
C GLY A 21 5.90 2.79 -12.08
N GLY A 22 5.01 3.49 -12.81
CA GLY A 22 4.23 2.94 -13.92
C GLY A 22 3.10 2.03 -13.45
N LEU A 23 2.71 2.09 -12.17
CA LEU A 23 1.70 1.24 -11.55
C LEU A 23 0.27 1.65 -11.91
N THR A 24 0.12 2.81 -12.54
CA THR A 24 -1.16 3.30 -13.08
C THR A 24 -1.44 2.78 -14.49
N ARG A 25 -0.54 1.99 -15.09
CA ARG A 25 -0.71 1.46 -16.44
C ARG A 25 -1.49 0.16 -16.40
N TYR A 26 -2.60 0.10 -17.15
CA TYR A 26 -3.42 -1.10 -17.31
C TYR A 26 -2.60 -2.35 -17.66
N SER A 27 -1.66 -2.25 -18.60
CA SER A 27 -0.82 -3.39 -19.01
C SER A 27 0.04 -3.97 -17.89
N ARG A 28 0.47 -3.14 -16.92
CA ARG A 28 1.23 -3.59 -15.74
C ARG A 28 0.35 -4.33 -14.75
N ILE A 29 -0.88 -3.86 -14.56
CA ILE A 29 -1.87 -4.50 -13.69
C ILE A 29 -2.25 -5.86 -14.28
N MET A 30 -2.63 -5.90 -15.56
CA MET A 30 -2.93 -7.16 -16.26
C MET A 30 -1.75 -8.11 -16.25
N GLY A 31 -0.54 -7.63 -16.55
CA GLY A 31 0.66 -8.45 -16.50
C GLY A 31 0.91 -9.06 -15.11
N THR A 32 0.52 -8.38 -14.03
CA THR A 32 0.61 -8.94 -12.68
C THR A 32 -0.42 -10.05 -12.47
N LEU A 33 -1.67 -9.86 -12.91
CA LEU A 33 -2.75 -10.84 -12.78
C LEU A 33 -2.51 -12.09 -13.63
N LEU A 34 -1.90 -11.94 -14.82
CA LEU A 34 -1.46 -13.06 -15.66
C LEU A 34 -0.12 -13.66 -15.23
N MET A 35 0.50 -13.16 -14.15
CA MET A 35 1.83 -13.57 -13.68
C MET A 35 2.96 -13.40 -14.72
N GLN A 36 2.76 -12.55 -15.72
CA GLN A 36 3.73 -12.24 -16.79
C GLN A 36 4.67 -11.10 -16.40
N ASP A 37 4.20 -10.18 -15.57
CA ASP A 37 4.94 -8.98 -15.14
C ASP A 37 4.67 -8.70 -13.67
N LEU A 38 5.60 -9.14 -12.83
CA LEU A 38 5.50 -9.01 -11.38
C LEU A 38 5.98 -7.65 -10.85
N LYS A 39 6.15 -6.62 -11.71
CA LYS A 39 6.65 -5.31 -11.27
C LYS A 39 5.79 -4.71 -10.16
N ALA A 40 4.46 -4.75 -10.28
CA ALA A 40 3.58 -4.19 -9.25
C ALA A 40 3.74 -4.91 -7.91
N MET A 41 3.75 -6.24 -7.94
CA MET A 41 3.98 -7.07 -6.76
C MET A 41 5.35 -6.79 -6.12
N LYS A 42 6.43 -6.75 -6.93
CA LYS A 42 7.78 -6.43 -6.45
C LYS A 42 7.82 -5.05 -5.80
N PHE A 43 7.25 -4.04 -6.44
CA PHE A 43 7.21 -2.68 -5.90
C PHE A 43 6.52 -2.63 -4.53
N MET A 44 5.32 -3.23 -4.42
CA MET A 44 4.57 -3.25 -3.16
C MET A 44 5.35 -3.97 -2.07
N LEU A 45 5.88 -5.17 -2.35
CA LEU A 45 6.65 -5.95 -1.38
C LEU A 45 7.93 -5.23 -0.94
N THR A 46 8.66 -4.61 -1.87
CA THR A 46 9.87 -3.83 -1.52
C THR A 46 9.52 -2.61 -0.69
N ALA A 47 8.42 -1.91 -1.00
CA ALA A 47 8.00 -0.75 -0.23
C ALA A 47 7.62 -1.15 1.20
N THR A 48 6.86 -2.25 1.36
CA THR A 48 6.52 -2.79 2.68
C THR A 48 7.74 -3.27 3.45
N ALA A 49 8.68 -3.96 2.81
CA ALA A 49 9.92 -4.39 3.46
C ALA A 49 10.78 -3.21 3.94
N VAL A 50 10.97 -2.20 3.09
CA VAL A 50 11.70 -0.97 3.44
C VAL A 50 11.00 -0.23 4.58
N ALA A 51 9.66 -0.13 4.55
CA ALA A 51 8.90 0.48 5.63
C ALA A 51 9.05 -0.30 6.95
N ALA A 52 8.95 -1.63 6.93
CA ALA A 52 9.13 -2.46 8.12
C ALA A 52 10.53 -2.30 8.72
N LEU A 53 11.58 -2.31 7.89
CA LEU A 53 12.95 -2.06 8.33
C LEU A 53 13.12 -0.65 8.91
N GLY A 54 12.59 0.38 8.23
CA GLY A 54 12.67 1.76 8.70
C GLY A 54 11.97 1.97 10.05
N LEU A 55 10.79 1.36 10.24
CA LEU A 55 10.06 1.41 11.50
C LEU A 55 10.79 0.65 12.62
N GLY A 56 11.38 -0.51 12.32
CA GLY A 56 12.19 -1.24 13.30
C GLY A 56 13.43 -0.47 13.74
N LEU A 57 14.10 0.22 12.81
CA LEU A 57 15.23 1.10 13.15
C LEU A 57 14.79 2.31 13.97
N ALA A 58 13.63 2.89 13.67
CA ALA A 58 13.06 4.00 14.44
C ALA A 58 12.72 3.57 15.88
N ASP A 59 12.22 2.35 16.07
CA ASP A 59 11.95 1.78 17.39
C ASP A 59 13.25 1.60 18.19
N LEU A 60 14.30 1.05 17.58
CA LEU A 60 15.64 0.95 18.19
C LEU A 60 16.24 2.31 18.58
N ALA A 61 15.92 3.36 17.82
CA ALA A 61 16.34 4.74 18.10
C ALA A 61 15.46 5.44 19.15
N GLY A 62 14.45 4.76 19.72
CA GLY A 62 13.55 5.32 20.74
C GLY A 62 12.50 6.29 20.19
N MET A 63 12.24 6.28 18.86
CA MET A 63 11.26 7.16 18.21
C MET A 63 9.84 6.61 18.36
N THR A 64 9.31 6.62 19.59
CA THR A 64 8.00 6.03 19.94
C THR A 64 6.81 6.64 19.20
N ALA A 65 6.92 7.89 18.72
CA ALA A 65 5.90 8.54 17.91
C ALA A 65 5.67 7.88 16.53
N LEU A 66 6.61 7.05 16.06
CA LEU A 66 6.52 6.33 14.79
C LEU A 66 5.99 4.90 14.95
N ALA A 67 5.48 4.54 16.13
CA ALA A 67 4.96 3.20 16.37
C ALA A 67 3.88 2.81 15.34
N PRO A 68 4.01 1.66 14.66
CA PRO A 68 3.03 1.22 13.68
C PRO A 68 1.67 0.99 14.35
N ARG A 69 0.62 1.52 13.74
CA ARG A 69 -0.75 1.22 14.13
C ARG A 69 -1.14 -0.15 13.59
N VAL A 70 -1.19 -1.14 14.47
CA VAL A 70 -1.66 -2.49 14.15
C VAL A 70 -3.16 -2.55 14.40
N ASN A 71 -3.94 -2.77 13.35
CA ASN A 71 -5.37 -3.01 13.47
C ASN A 71 -5.63 -4.44 13.99
N ALA A 72 -6.60 -4.59 14.88
CA ALA A 72 -6.96 -5.91 15.43
C ALA A 72 -7.60 -6.80 14.36
N TYR A 73 -7.26 -8.09 14.40
CA TYR A 73 -7.89 -9.10 13.56
C TYR A 73 -9.34 -9.34 14.00
N PHE A 74 -10.28 -9.25 13.05
CA PHE A 74 -11.74 -9.28 13.27
C PHE A 74 -12.38 -10.56 12.73
N GLY A 75 -11.62 -11.67 12.69
CA GLY A 75 -12.13 -12.98 12.28
C GLY A 75 -12.73 -12.99 10.87
N LEU A 76 -13.91 -13.59 10.75
CA LEU A 76 -14.67 -13.69 9.49
C LEU A 76 -14.93 -12.34 8.82
N GLY A 77 -15.01 -11.24 9.58
CA GLY A 77 -15.20 -9.90 9.01
C GLY A 77 -14.04 -9.44 8.14
N HIS A 78 -12.79 -9.84 8.45
CA HIS A 78 -11.65 -9.54 7.58
C HIS A 78 -11.75 -10.27 6.24
N PHE A 79 -12.16 -11.53 6.26
CA PHE A 79 -12.34 -12.32 5.04
C PHE A 79 -13.50 -11.79 4.20
N ALA A 80 -14.67 -11.59 4.79
CA ALA A 80 -15.83 -11.07 4.10
C ALA A 80 -15.55 -9.68 3.49
N GLY A 81 -14.95 -8.78 4.26
CA GLY A 81 -14.55 -7.46 3.78
C GLY A 81 -13.53 -7.52 2.64
N GLY A 82 -12.52 -8.41 2.76
CA GLY A 82 -11.52 -8.62 1.71
C GLY A 82 -12.12 -9.15 0.40
N VAL A 83 -13.05 -10.11 0.48
CA VAL A 83 -13.75 -10.64 -0.70
C VAL A 83 -14.61 -9.56 -1.36
N ILE A 84 -15.42 -8.83 -0.58
CA ILE A 84 -16.27 -7.75 -1.09
C ILE A 84 -15.41 -6.67 -1.76
N PHE A 85 -14.31 -6.27 -1.12
CA PHE A 85 -13.37 -5.30 -1.68
C PHE A 85 -12.74 -5.80 -2.98
N GLY A 86 -12.25 -7.04 -3.02
CA GLY A 86 -11.64 -7.63 -4.21
C GLY A 86 -12.61 -7.75 -5.39
N VAL A 87 -13.85 -8.18 -5.14
CA VAL A 87 -14.90 -8.21 -6.17
C VAL A 87 -15.21 -6.82 -6.68
N GLY A 88 -15.33 -5.83 -5.79
CA GLY A 88 -15.56 -4.43 -6.17
C GLY A 88 -14.44 -3.88 -7.05
N MET A 89 -13.18 -4.19 -6.74
CA MET A 89 -12.02 -3.80 -7.54
C MET A 89 -12.07 -4.41 -8.94
N ALA A 90 -12.30 -5.73 -9.03
CA ALA A 90 -12.38 -6.44 -10.30
C ALA A 90 -13.50 -5.89 -11.21
N LEU A 91 -14.68 -5.60 -10.64
CA LEU A 91 -15.79 -4.99 -11.36
C LEU A 91 -15.51 -3.53 -11.76
N GLY A 92 -14.74 -2.80 -10.94
CA GLY A 92 -14.31 -1.44 -11.21
C GLY A 92 -13.20 -1.31 -12.26
N GLY A 93 -12.69 -2.42 -12.79
CA GLY A 93 -11.64 -2.46 -13.81
C GLY A 93 -10.21 -2.41 -13.25
N PHE A 94 -10.01 -2.79 -11.99
CA PHE A 94 -8.72 -2.87 -11.32
C PHE A 94 -8.37 -4.28 -10.87
#